data_AF-X7ZX99-F1
#
_entry.id   AF-X7ZX99-F1
#
_cell.length_a   1.000
_cell.length_b   1.000
_cell.length_c   1.000
_cell.angle_alpha   90.00
_cell.angle_beta   90.00
_cell.angle_gamma   90.00
#
_symmetry.space_group_name_H-M   'P 1'
#
loop_
_entity.id
_entity.type
_entity.pdbx_description
1 polymer ?
#
loop_
_entity_poly.entity_id
_entity_poly.type
_entity_poly.pdbx_seq_one_letter_code
_entity_poly.pdbx_strand_id
1 'polypeptide(L)'
;MKTSSERSPFRTGILGISILGCLLLTSLNYDKLPLFVSRDKTYSAYFAEAGGLVAGNAVQVSGFRVGQVSRVELDGPRVLVTFHVNRSVHLGDRTEAAIKLKTVLGSKILALTPRGAGSRPARYRWSAPRRLTSCPTRWVTLREPSAGSTPTSCRIRWQY
;
A
#
# COMPACT_ATOMS: atom_id res chain seq x y z
N MET A 1 33.67 -27.31 -53.23
CA MET A 1 32.43 -26.75 -52.65
C MET A 1 32.81 -25.91 -51.43
N LYS A 2 32.27 -24.69 -51.28
CA LYS A 2 32.72 -23.65 -50.34
C LYS A 2 32.35 -23.96 -48.87
N THR A 3 33.36 -23.89 -48.00
CA THR A 3 33.49 -23.18 -46.68
C THR A 3 32.37 -23.15 -45.63
N SER A 4 32.81 -23.04 -44.36
CA SER A 4 32.11 -22.71 -43.09
C SER A 4 31.65 -23.94 -42.30
N SER A 5 32.03 -24.12 -41.03
CA SER A 5 32.30 -23.13 -40.00
C SER A 5 33.18 -23.78 -38.94
N GLU A 6 34.37 -23.21 -38.71
CA GLU A 6 35.14 -23.43 -37.48
C GLU A 6 34.31 -22.81 -36.33
N ARG A 7 33.30 -23.56 -35.84
CA ARG A 7 32.57 -23.17 -34.64
C ARG A 7 33.53 -23.34 -33.48
N SER A 8 34.20 -22.25 -33.13
CA SER A 8 35.04 -22.18 -31.93
C SER A 8 34.21 -22.70 -30.74
N PRO A 9 34.62 -23.80 -30.07
CA PRO A 9 33.85 -24.38 -28.95
C PRO A 9 33.62 -23.38 -27.82
N PHE A 10 34.51 -22.38 -27.70
CA PHE A 10 34.36 -21.23 -26.80
C PHE A 10 33.09 -20.40 -27.06
N ARG A 11 32.69 -20.17 -28.32
CA ARG A 11 31.45 -19.42 -28.65
C ARG A 11 30.20 -20.14 -28.16
N THR A 12 30.17 -21.46 -28.27
CA THR A 12 29.05 -22.28 -27.81
C THR A 12 28.94 -22.28 -26.28
N GLY A 13 30.08 -22.31 -25.59
CA GLY A 13 30.15 -22.17 -24.13
C GLY A 13 29.68 -20.80 -23.66
N ILE A 14 30.17 -19.72 -24.28
CA ILE A 14 29.74 -18.34 -23.97
C ILE A 14 28.24 -18.18 -24.21
N LEU A 15 27.70 -18.75 -25.30
CA LEU A 15 26.26 -18.69 -25.61
C LEU A 15 25.43 -19.37 -24.52
N GLY A 16 25.83 -20.58 -24.10
CA GLY A 16 25.15 -21.31 -23.03
C GLY A 16 25.19 -20.58 -21.68
N ILE A 17 26.37 -20.07 -21.31
CA ILE A 17 26.56 -19.29 -20.07
C ILE A 17 25.75 -17.99 -20.12
N SER A 18 25.71 -17.32 -21.27
CA SER A 18 24.92 -16.09 -21.44
C SER A 18 23.43 -16.35 -21.29
N ILE A 19 22.92 -17.45 -21.87
CA ILE A 19 21.51 -17.83 -21.74
C ILE A 19 21.18 -18.17 -20.28
N LEU A 20 22.02 -18.98 -19.62
CA LEU A 20 21.82 -19.34 -18.22
C LEU A 20 21.90 -18.12 -17.29
N GLY A 21 22.87 -17.23 -17.53
CA GLY A 21 23.02 -15.97 -16.80
C GLY A 21 21.81 -15.04 -16.98
N CYS A 22 21.33 -14.88 -18.22
CA CYS A 22 20.10 -14.13 -18.49
C CYS A 22 18.88 -14.74 -17.79
N LEU A 23 18.74 -16.06 -17.79
CA LEU A 23 17.64 -16.74 -17.09
C LEU A 23 17.70 -16.52 -15.57
N LEU A 24 18.89 -16.62 -14.96
CA LEU A 24 19.09 -16.36 -13.54
C LEU A 24 18.80 -14.90 -13.19
N LEU A 25 19.32 -13.95 -13.96
CA LEU A 25 19.04 -12.53 -13.76
C LEU A 25 17.55 -12.23 -13.91
N THR A 26 16.88 -12.83 -14.90
CA THR A 26 15.43 -12.67 -15.09
C THR A 26 14.66 -13.25 -13.91
N SER A 27 15.02 -14.45 -13.44
CA SER A 27 14.41 -15.12 -12.28
C SER A 27 14.58 -14.32 -10.99
N LEU A 28 15.78 -13.79 -10.73
CA LEU A 28 16.07 -12.99 -9.54
C LEU A 28 15.44 -11.60 -9.59
N ASN A 29 15.27 -11.04 -10.79
CA ASN A 29 14.64 -9.73 -10.98
C ASN A 29 13.15 -9.83 -11.33
N TYR A 30 12.51 -11.00 -11.15
CA TYR A 30 11.08 -11.20 -11.50
C TYR A 30 10.16 -10.17 -10.82
N ASP A 31 10.46 -9.79 -9.57
CA ASP A 31 9.73 -8.76 -8.82
C ASP A 31 9.90 -7.33 -9.38
N LYS A 32 10.92 -7.10 -10.21
CA LYS A 32 11.23 -5.80 -10.83
C LYS A 32 10.74 -5.70 -12.27
N LEU A 33 10.20 -6.77 -12.87
CA LEU A 33 9.78 -6.75 -14.27
C LEU A 33 8.50 -5.91 -14.45
N PRO A 34 8.55 -4.77 -15.18
CA PRO A 34 7.40 -3.88 -15.38
C PRO A 34 6.25 -4.53 -16.15
N LEU A 35 6.49 -5.68 -16.78
CA LEU A 35 5.48 -6.42 -17.57
C LEU A 35 4.47 -7.18 -16.71
N PHE A 36 4.82 -7.60 -15.48
CA PHE A 36 3.91 -8.34 -14.59
C PHE A 36 3.23 -7.46 -13.52
N VAL A 37 3.69 -6.22 -13.32
CA VAL A 37 3.08 -5.20 -12.43
C VAL A 37 1.83 -4.56 -13.07
N SER A 38 1.48 -4.96 -14.28
CA SER A 38 0.47 -4.30 -15.09
C SER A 38 -0.96 -4.76 -14.76
N ARG A 39 -1.46 -4.39 -13.58
CA ARG A 39 -2.87 -3.97 -13.34
C ARG A 39 -3.14 -3.46 -11.92
N ASP A 40 -2.16 -3.08 -11.13
CA ASP A 40 -2.47 -2.50 -9.81
C ASP A 40 -3.06 -1.08 -9.94
N LYS A 41 -3.94 -0.71 -9.00
CA LYS A 41 -4.44 0.66 -8.85
C LYS A 41 -3.51 1.43 -7.93
N THR A 42 -2.97 2.54 -8.40
CA THR A 42 -2.15 3.44 -7.61
C THR A 42 -3.04 4.40 -6.81
N TYR A 43 -2.74 4.54 -5.52
CA TYR A 43 -3.38 5.50 -4.63
C TYR A 43 -2.30 6.29 -3.88
N SER A 44 -2.67 7.50 -3.45
CA SER A 44 -1.81 8.37 -2.68
C SER A 44 -2.52 8.82 -1.41
N ALA A 45 -1.81 8.83 -0.29
CA ALA A 45 -2.33 9.26 1.00
C ALA A 45 -1.34 10.19 1.71
N TYR A 46 -1.87 11.23 2.33
CA TYR A 46 -1.10 12.19 3.10
C TYR A 46 -1.10 11.80 4.59
N PHE A 47 0.08 11.74 5.18
CA PHE A 47 0.29 11.48 6.60
C PHE A 47 0.99 12.67 7.27
N ALA A 48 0.69 12.90 8.55
CA ALA A 48 1.45 13.87 9.34
C ALA A 48 2.87 13.38 9.62
N GLU A 49 3.05 12.05 9.73
CA GLU A 49 4.34 11.42 9.97
C GLU A 49 4.34 10.02 9.36
N ALA A 50 5.42 9.65 8.68
CA ALA A 50 5.62 8.31 8.14
C ALA A 50 6.98 7.70 8.53
N GLY A 51 7.59 8.18 9.63
CA GLY A 51 8.93 7.73 10.04
C GLY A 51 9.01 6.20 10.13
N GLY A 52 9.96 5.57 9.44
CA GLY A 52 10.09 4.10 9.41
C GLY A 52 9.18 3.36 8.42
N LEU A 53 8.38 4.07 7.60
CA LEU A 53 7.76 3.50 6.41
C LEU A 53 8.70 3.66 5.22
N VAL A 54 9.03 2.56 4.54
CA VAL A 54 9.92 2.56 3.38
C VAL A 54 9.21 1.98 2.15
N ALA A 55 9.73 2.31 0.96
CA ALA A 55 9.27 1.69 -0.27
C ALA A 55 9.46 0.17 -0.20
N GLY A 56 8.48 -0.60 -0.69
CA GLY A 56 8.42 -2.05 -0.54
C GLY A 56 7.66 -2.54 0.70
N ASN A 57 7.28 -1.66 1.63
CA ASN A 57 6.46 -2.08 2.76
C ASN A 57 5.09 -2.58 2.30
N ALA A 58 4.61 -3.62 2.97
CA ALA A 58 3.34 -4.25 2.63
C ALA A 58 2.15 -3.33 2.98
N VAL A 59 1.20 -3.25 2.05
CA VAL A 59 -0.11 -2.62 2.24
C VAL A 59 -1.11 -3.70 2.57
N GLN A 60 -1.89 -3.48 3.63
CA GLN A 60 -2.84 -4.46 4.13
C GLN A 60 -4.24 -3.88 4.27
N VAL A 61 -5.26 -4.68 3.92
CA VAL A 61 -6.67 -4.38 4.19
C VAL A 61 -7.18 -5.43 5.16
N SER A 62 -7.71 -5.02 6.31
CA SER A 62 -8.26 -5.94 7.32
C SER A 62 -7.32 -7.11 7.72
N GLY A 63 -6.00 -6.89 7.68
CA GLY A 63 -4.98 -7.90 8.02
C GLY A 63 -4.44 -8.74 6.85
N PHE A 64 -4.99 -8.58 5.64
CA PHE A 64 -4.51 -9.28 4.44
C PHE A 64 -3.63 -8.38 3.59
N ARG A 65 -2.51 -8.89 3.06
CA ARG A 65 -1.64 -8.16 2.13
C ARG A 65 -2.34 -7.99 0.79
N VAL A 66 -2.52 -6.75 0.36
CA VAL A 66 -3.22 -6.38 -0.89
C VAL A 66 -2.34 -5.63 -1.89
N GLY A 67 -1.13 -5.26 -1.49
CA GLY A 67 -0.21 -4.51 -2.33
C GLY A 67 1.03 -4.04 -1.58
N GLN A 68 1.71 -3.04 -2.15
CA GLN A 68 3.00 -2.54 -1.67
C GLN A 68 3.15 -1.03 -1.84
N VAL A 69 3.92 -0.42 -0.94
CA VAL A 69 4.28 1.00 -1.00
C VAL A 69 5.30 1.20 -2.12
N SER A 70 5.00 2.13 -3.02
CA SER A 70 5.86 2.47 -4.15
C SER A 70 6.86 3.57 -3.79
N ARG A 71 6.39 4.61 -3.09
CA ARG A 71 7.19 5.81 -2.84
C ARG A 71 6.72 6.51 -1.57
N VAL A 72 7.66 7.15 -0.86
CA VAL A 72 7.41 7.96 0.34
C VAL A 72 8.18 9.25 0.14
N GLU A 73 7.48 10.38 0.11
CA GLU A 73 8.05 11.70 -0.17
C GLU A 73 7.57 12.70 0.87
N LEU A 74 8.46 13.60 1.30
CA LEU A 74 8.10 14.70 2.20
C LEU A 74 7.57 15.86 1.35
N ASP A 75 6.30 16.23 1.56
CA ASP A 75 5.61 17.37 0.94
C ASP A 75 5.32 18.42 2.02
N GLY A 76 6.30 19.29 2.25
CA GLY A 76 6.28 20.32 3.29
C GLY A 76 6.15 19.71 4.70
N PRO A 77 5.08 20.04 5.47
CA PRO A 77 4.86 19.49 6.81
C PRO A 77 4.15 18.12 6.81
N ARG A 78 3.93 17.50 5.65
CA ARG A 78 3.23 16.22 5.50
C ARG A 78 4.07 15.26 4.68
N VAL A 79 3.79 13.97 4.79
CA VAL A 79 4.41 12.93 3.97
C VAL A 79 3.38 12.39 2.98
N LEU A 80 3.70 12.46 1.69
CA LEU A 80 2.96 11.83 0.61
C LEU A 80 3.44 10.38 0.46
N VAL A 81 2.54 9.43 0.66
CA VAL A 81 2.80 8.01 0.47
C VAL A 81 2.02 7.52 -0.74
N THR A 82 2.74 7.02 -1.74
CA THR A 82 2.18 6.44 -2.95
C THR A 82 2.30 4.93 -2.90
N PHE A 83 1.19 4.22 -3.11
CA PHE A 83 1.11 2.77 -2.99
C PHE A 83 0.22 2.15 -4.05
N HIS A 84 0.49 0.89 -4.36
CA HIS A 84 -0.25 0.11 -5.36
C HIS A 84 -1.10 -0.93 -4.66
N VAL A 85 -2.33 -1.12 -5.12
CA VAL A 85 -3.27 -2.14 -4.62
C VAL A 85 -3.79 -2.98 -5.77
N ASN A 86 -3.88 -4.28 -5.56
CA ASN A 86 -4.44 -5.21 -6.54
C ASN A 86 -5.90 -4.87 -6.88
N ARG A 87 -6.26 -4.92 -8.18
CA ARG A 87 -7.63 -4.64 -8.67
C ARG A 87 -8.73 -5.52 -8.08
N SER A 88 -8.39 -6.69 -7.53
CA SER A 88 -9.36 -7.59 -6.89
C SER A 88 -9.97 -6.97 -5.63
N VAL A 89 -9.30 -5.96 -5.03
CA VAL A 89 -9.76 -5.29 -3.82
C VAL A 89 -10.38 -3.94 -4.20
N HIS A 90 -11.67 -3.80 -3.90
CA HIS A 90 -12.38 -2.54 -4.08
C HIS A 90 -12.21 -1.65 -2.85
N LEU A 91 -11.49 -0.55 -3.02
CA LEU A 91 -11.43 0.53 -2.04
C LEU A 91 -12.53 1.52 -2.36
N GLY A 92 -13.42 1.78 -1.40
CA GLY A 92 -14.41 2.85 -1.52
C GLY A 92 -13.79 4.20 -1.19
N ASP A 93 -14.49 5.29 -1.54
CA ASP A 93 -14.03 6.68 -1.38
C ASP A 93 -13.83 7.09 0.09
N ARG A 94 -14.40 6.31 1.02
CA ARG A 94 -14.27 6.50 2.47
C ARG A 94 -13.23 5.57 3.09
N THR A 95 -12.28 5.06 2.31
CA THR A 95 -11.22 4.20 2.86
C THR A 95 -10.23 5.03 3.68
N GLU A 96 -10.03 4.63 4.94
CA GLU A 96 -9.07 5.26 5.85
C GLU A 96 -7.74 4.52 5.76
N ALA A 97 -6.63 5.26 5.72
CA ALA A 97 -5.28 4.70 5.73
C ALA A 97 -4.58 5.07 7.04
N ALA A 98 -3.93 4.09 7.68
CA ALA A 98 -3.21 4.27 8.93
C ALA A 98 -1.90 3.49 8.89
N ILE A 99 -0.82 4.08 9.42
CA ILE A 99 0.46 3.40 9.55
C ILE A 99 0.45 2.65 10.88
N LYS A 100 0.63 1.33 10.84
CA LYS A 100 0.68 0.47 12.03
C LYS A 100 2.06 -0.15 12.17
N LEU A 101 2.45 -0.44 13.40
CA LEU A 101 3.63 -1.24 13.68
C LEU A 101 3.31 -2.73 13.49
N LYS A 102 4.10 -3.44 12.70
CA LYS A 102 3.97 -4.89 12.49
C LYS A 102 4.82 -5.70 13.46
N THR A 103 6.03 -5.23 13.77
CA THR A 103 7.01 -5.96 14.57
C THR A 103 7.57 -5.09 15.69
N VAL A 104 8.02 -5.73 16.78
CA VAL A 104 8.67 -5.04 17.90
C VAL A 104 9.95 -4.31 17.45
N LEU A 105 10.59 -4.78 16.39
CA LEU A 105 11.81 -4.20 15.79
C LEU A 105 11.55 -2.94 14.93
N GLY A 106 10.34 -2.38 14.93
CA GLY A 106 10.09 -1.11 14.24
C GLY A 106 9.59 -1.24 12.80
N SER A 107 9.30 -2.44 12.28
CA SER A 107 8.78 -2.58 10.91
C SER A 107 7.35 -2.04 10.83
N LYS A 108 7.14 -0.96 10.06
CA LYS A 108 5.81 -0.36 9.86
C LYS A 108 5.11 -0.90 8.60
N ILE A 109 3.79 -0.95 8.63
CA ILE A 109 2.93 -1.35 7.52
C ILE A 109 1.85 -0.30 7.29
N LEU A 110 1.36 -0.22 6.05
CA LEU A 110 0.22 0.60 5.70
C LEU A 110 -1.06 -0.24 5.84
N ALA A 111 -1.91 0.10 6.81
CA ALA A 111 -3.19 -0.55 7.04
C ALA A 111 -4.33 0.30 6.47
N LEU A 112 -5.12 -0.28 5.58
CA LEU A 112 -6.28 0.33 4.94
C LEU A 112 -7.55 -0.24 5.56
N THR A 113 -8.46 0.65 5.94
CA THR A 113 -9.76 0.34 6.55
C THR A 113 -10.87 0.92 5.67
N PRO A 114 -11.48 0.11 4.78
CA PRO A 114 -12.56 0.59 3.92
C PRO A 114 -13.80 0.92 4.74
N ARG A 115 -14.20 2.19 4.83
CA ARG A 115 -15.51 2.58 5.40
C ARG A 115 -16.58 2.57 4.31
N GLY A 116 -16.83 1.39 3.74
CA GLY A 116 -17.86 1.18 2.72
C GLY A 116 -18.50 -0.19 2.90
N ALA A 117 -19.81 -0.29 2.70
CA ALA A 117 -20.60 -1.51 2.92
C ALA A 117 -20.37 -2.57 1.82
N GLY A 118 -19.11 -2.97 1.62
CA GLY A 118 -18.69 -3.93 0.61
C GLY A 118 -18.20 -5.25 1.18
N SER A 119 -18.88 -5.80 2.20
CA SER A 119 -18.94 -7.24 2.50
C SER A 119 -19.92 -7.46 3.66
N ARG A 120 -21.16 -7.85 3.35
CA ARG A 120 -22.05 -8.54 4.28
C ARG A 120 -22.13 -9.99 3.77
N PRO A 121 -21.92 -10.98 4.64
CA PRO A 121 -23.02 -11.37 5.50
C PRO A 121 -22.55 -11.68 6.93
N ALA A 122 -22.88 -10.80 7.87
CA ALA A 122 -22.95 -11.19 9.28
C ALA A 122 -24.36 -10.89 9.78
N ARG A 123 -25.29 -11.76 9.37
CA ARG A 123 -26.50 -12.04 10.13
C ARG A 123 -26.09 -12.90 11.34
N TYR A 124 -25.66 -12.24 12.41
CA TYR A 124 -25.94 -12.62 13.80
C TYR A 124 -25.50 -11.42 14.64
N ARG A 125 -26.45 -10.62 15.14
CA ARG A 125 -27.00 -10.76 16.48
C ARG A 125 -25.90 -10.94 17.53
N TRP A 126 -25.39 -9.82 18.05
CA TRP A 126 -25.20 -9.69 19.49
C TRP A 126 -25.38 -8.24 19.93
N SER A 127 -26.43 -8.04 20.70
CA SER A 127 -26.67 -6.88 21.54
C SER A 127 -25.74 -6.98 22.75
N ALA A 128 -24.74 -6.10 22.83
CA ALA A 128 -24.02 -5.84 24.07
C ALA A 128 -24.06 -4.33 24.34
N PRO A 129 -24.40 -3.92 25.59
CA PRO A 129 -24.81 -2.57 25.90
C PRO A 129 -23.64 -1.58 25.94
N ARG A 130 -23.97 -0.33 25.62
CA ARG A 130 -23.11 0.83 25.79
C ARG A 130 -22.79 1.00 27.27
N ARG A 131 -21.51 0.99 27.63
CA ARG A 131 -20.87 2.07 28.40
C ARG A 131 -19.40 1.74 28.69
N LEU A 132 -18.65 2.82 28.86
CA LEU A 132 -17.26 2.94 29.29
C LEU A 132 -16.24 2.73 28.17
N THR A 133 -15.14 3.46 28.04
CA THR A 133 -14.63 4.73 28.58
C THR A 133 -13.33 4.89 27.77
N SER A 134 -13.15 6.01 27.08
CA SER A 134 -11.89 6.63 26.63
C SER A 134 -12.01 7.25 25.23
N CYS A 135 -12.17 8.58 25.20
CA CYS A 135 -11.50 9.40 24.19
C CYS A 135 -10.03 9.55 24.64
N PRO A 136 -9.06 9.98 23.82
CA PRO A 136 -9.19 10.44 22.43
C PRO A 136 -8.06 9.96 21.49
N THR A 137 -8.32 9.88 20.18
CA THR A 137 -7.31 10.33 19.22
C THR A 137 -7.98 10.78 17.92
N ARG A 138 -7.95 12.09 17.74
CA ARG A 138 -8.06 12.89 16.51
C ARG A 138 -8.16 12.09 15.21
N TRP A 139 -9.38 11.98 14.67
CA TRP A 139 -9.65 11.47 13.32
C TRP A 139 -9.58 12.65 12.33
N VAL A 140 -8.74 12.55 11.31
CA VAL A 140 -8.71 13.50 10.19
C VAL A 140 -9.43 12.86 9.01
N THR A 141 -10.54 13.45 8.59
CA THR A 141 -11.24 13.10 7.35
C THR A 141 -10.53 13.71 6.15
N LEU A 142 -10.48 12.97 5.04
CA LEU A 142 -10.12 13.55 3.73
C LEU A 142 -11.21 14.56 3.33
N ARG A 143 -10.81 15.76 2.89
CA ARG A 143 -11.72 16.83 2.42
C ARG A 143 -11.22 17.36 1.08
N GLU A 144 -12.11 17.43 0.10
CA GLU A 144 -11.90 18.17 -1.16
C GLU A 144 -11.91 19.69 -0.96
N PRO A 145 -11.19 20.47 -1.77
CA PRO A 145 -11.05 21.90 -1.58
C PRO A 145 -12.30 22.64 -2.11
N SER A 146 -13.14 23.16 -1.23
CA SER A 146 -14.01 24.29 -1.57
C SER A 146 -14.35 25.18 -0.38
N ALA A 147 -14.15 26.48 -0.62
CA ALA A 147 -14.76 27.67 -0.04
C ALA A 147 -14.84 27.82 1.51
N GLY A 148 -13.92 28.64 2.03
CA GLY A 148 -14.22 29.77 2.91
C GLY A 148 -15.10 29.56 4.15
N SER A 149 -14.49 29.46 5.32
CA SER A 149 -14.83 30.23 6.54
C SER A 149 -14.03 29.71 7.75
N THR A 150 -13.51 30.66 8.53
CA THR A 150 -12.67 30.51 9.73
C THR A 150 -13.49 29.97 10.93
N PRO A 151 -12.83 29.37 11.95
CA PRO A 151 -13.46 28.50 12.94
C PRO A 151 -13.88 29.28 14.18
N THR A 152 -15.09 29.08 14.71
CA THR A 152 -15.43 29.53 16.07
C THR A 152 -16.52 28.66 16.70
N SER A 153 -16.23 28.21 17.93
CA SER A 153 -17.18 27.71 18.94
C SER A 153 -17.59 26.24 18.88
N CYS A 154 -16.87 25.44 19.67
CA CYS A 154 -17.34 24.19 20.25
C CYS A 154 -18.20 24.53 21.48
N ARG A 155 -19.49 24.16 21.50
CA ARG A 155 -20.31 24.19 22.71
C ARG A 155 -21.17 22.93 22.78
N ILE A 156 -20.70 21.96 23.57
CA ILE A 156 -21.45 20.77 23.95
C ILE A 156 -22.43 21.19 25.05
N ARG A 157 -23.73 21.03 24.83
CA ARG A 157 -24.76 21.14 25.86
C ARG A 157 -25.45 19.78 25.99
N TRP A 158 -25.22 19.10 27.11
CA TRP A 158 -25.98 17.94 27.52
C TRP A 158 -27.32 18.41 28.11
N GLN A 159 -28.41 17.74 27.74
CA GLN A 159 -29.62 17.71 28.57
C GLN A 159 -29.98 16.25 28.83
N TYR A 160 -30.42 16.02 30.06
CA TYR A 160 -30.77 14.73 30.67
C TYR A 160 -32.03 14.13 30.06
#